data_AF-A0A2R6M389-F1
#
_entry.id   AF-A0A2R6M389-F1
#
_cell.length_a   1.000
_cell.length_b   1.000
_cell.length_c   1.000
_cell.angle_alpha   90.00
_cell.angle_beta   90.00
_cell.angle_gamma   90.00
#
_symmetry.space_group_name_H-M   'P 1'
#
loop_
_entity.id
_entity.type
_entity.pdbx_description
1 polymer ?
#
loop_
_entity_poly.entity_id
_entity_poly.type
_entity_poly.pdbx_seq_one_letter_code
_entity_poly.pdbx_strand_id
1 'polypeptide(L)'
;MSKEPAAGELTLPIKRTEGETIEERLTGNAYHNILPARYLRKDANGDLIEQQEDLFERVAKNIALAEAVFEAGKRDVEITVTPDQVKPDHPRRDELAEEVFGAGVGVEDDAETTLSEYNVNKFAYDAVVPELPPEIRGHVETTTAEFQEAMEQLSFMPNCVPPDSLVAAGGGMKQLSDVEPGDRVYDDEDGHATVEKKYQNGEKLVVEIETESGYSVRATPEHYFRVIDENGEYEWRQVKDLEPGHSLALQKNFLDDEGGSNALKPIERATDGGVETASMASGRPRSKIETPDSLTPEFAEWLGLYIGDGTARESGVRVAFDEADDDLVTHWRELTEALFGFEPTTRVRGDAACVIGQAFRRDLYVFLDQNDLLKDSSTDATVPEAILGAGRTPVASFLRGLFEADGTVGDRSIELYTHSETLGRQVQQLLLGLGIPKERLWQTLRRTGRAHKRSETRTCRPVP
;
A
#
# COMPACT_ATOMS: atom_id res chain seq x y z
N MET A 1 23.72 -15.62 28.85
CA MET A 1 22.62 -15.78 27.90
C MET A 1 22.30 -14.40 27.38
N SER A 2 22.85 -14.06 26.23
CA SER A 2 22.55 -12.79 25.57
C SER A 2 21.09 -12.84 25.15
N LYS A 3 20.29 -11.88 25.60
CA LYS A 3 18.94 -11.66 25.08
C LYS A 3 19.10 -11.29 23.61
N GLU A 4 18.70 -12.16 22.70
CA GLU A 4 18.46 -11.77 21.32
C GLU A 4 17.31 -10.73 21.36
N PRO A 5 17.50 -9.53 20.82
CA PRO A 5 16.41 -8.57 20.70
C PRO A 5 15.34 -9.16 19.79
N ALA A 6 14.07 -9.01 20.16
CA ALA A 6 12.96 -9.36 19.27
C ALA A 6 13.07 -8.50 18.00
N ALA A 7 12.78 -9.07 16.83
CA ALA A 7 12.95 -8.41 15.53
C ALA A 7 12.24 -7.04 15.41
N GLY A 8 11.25 -6.76 16.27
CA GLY A 8 10.54 -5.47 16.35
C GLY A 8 11.25 -4.35 17.11
N GLU A 9 12.35 -4.61 17.85
CA GLU A 9 13.12 -3.57 18.57
C GLU A 9 14.32 -3.03 17.77
N LEU A 10 14.57 -3.57 16.57
CA LEU A 10 15.69 -3.15 15.72
C LEU A 10 15.24 -2.01 14.79
N THR A 11 15.55 -0.77 15.18
CA THR A 11 15.43 0.37 14.26
C THR A 11 16.47 0.24 13.17
N LEU A 12 16.03 -0.03 11.94
CA LEU A 12 16.91 -0.01 10.79
C LEU A 12 17.40 1.43 10.55
N PRO A 13 18.69 1.64 10.30
CA PRO A 13 19.21 2.97 10.02
C PRO A 13 18.54 3.54 8.76
N ILE A 14 18.23 4.84 8.80
CA ILE A 14 17.69 5.58 7.66
C ILE A 14 18.64 5.42 6.49
N LYS A 15 18.08 5.02 5.34
CA LYS A 15 18.84 4.94 4.12
C LYS A 15 19.20 6.35 3.68
N ARG A 16 20.48 6.70 3.70
CA ARG A 16 20.95 8.02 3.30
C ARG A 16 21.08 8.02 1.78
N THR A 17 20.23 8.78 1.10
CA THR A 17 20.28 8.94 -0.36
C THR A 17 20.84 10.30 -0.78
N GLU A 18 21.04 11.23 0.16
CA GLU A 18 21.46 12.61 -0.14
C GLU A 18 22.99 12.85 -0.04
N GLY A 19 23.77 11.84 0.36
CA GLY A 19 25.24 11.98 0.40
C GLY A 19 25.82 12.19 -1.00
N GLU A 20 26.94 12.89 -1.13
CA GLU A 20 27.66 13.05 -2.40
C GLU A 20 28.45 11.77 -2.74
N THR A 21 28.86 11.01 -1.73
CA THR A 21 29.65 9.77 -1.88
C THR A 21 28.93 8.52 -1.34
N ILE A 22 29.38 7.34 -1.75
CA ILE A 22 28.89 6.05 -1.24
C ILE A 22 29.16 5.93 0.27
N GLU A 23 30.31 6.40 0.75
CA GLU A 23 30.67 6.40 2.17
C GLU A 23 29.66 7.20 3.01
N GLU A 24 29.18 8.32 2.48
CA GLU A 24 28.17 9.15 3.16
C GLU A 24 26.77 8.49 3.14
N ARG A 25 26.45 7.77 2.06
CA ARG A 25 25.15 7.10 1.84
C ARG A 25 25.03 5.78 2.61
N LEU A 26 26.11 5.02 2.74
CA LEU A 26 26.14 3.77 3.49
C LEU A 26 26.34 4.03 4.99
N THR A 27 25.92 3.06 5.80
CA THR A 27 26.32 3.07 7.22
C THR A 27 27.82 2.78 7.31
N GLY A 28 28.52 3.39 8.27
CA GLY A 28 29.95 3.14 8.46
C GLY A 28 30.30 1.67 8.67
N ASN A 29 29.39 0.88 9.27
CA ASN A 29 29.57 -0.56 9.38
C ASN A 29 29.47 -1.28 8.02
N ALA A 30 28.53 -0.89 7.17
CA ALA A 30 28.43 -1.45 5.82
C ALA A 30 29.68 -1.13 5.00
N TYR A 31 30.09 0.14 4.97
CA TYR A 31 31.20 0.63 4.16
C TYR A 31 32.57 0.11 4.63
N HIS A 32 32.88 0.19 5.93
CA HIS A 32 34.21 -0.19 6.43
C HIS A 32 34.37 -1.67 6.81
N ASN A 33 33.28 -2.38 7.12
CA ASN A 33 33.37 -3.76 7.62
C ASN A 33 32.74 -4.79 6.69
N ILE A 34 31.46 -4.61 6.31
CA ILE A 34 30.71 -5.64 5.58
C ILE A 34 31.20 -5.79 4.14
N LEU A 35 31.31 -4.68 3.40
CA LEU A 35 31.74 -4.71 2.00
C LEU A 35 33.15 -5.34 1.87
N PRO A 36 34.18 -4.88 2.60
CA PRO A 36 35.52 -5.46 2.51
C PRO A 36 35.60 -6.93 2.91
N ALA A 37 34.81 -7.34 3.91
CA ALA A 37 34.86 -8.71 4.40
C ALA A 37 34.22 -9.72 3.44
N ARG A 38 33.16 -9.32 2.73
CA ARG A 38 32.28 -10.27 2.01
C ARG A 38 32.23 -10.11 0.50
N TYR A 39 32.44 -8.91 -0.04
CA TYR A 39 32.09 -8.60 -1.42
C TYR A 39 33.25 -8.11 -2.28
N LEU A 40 34.26 -7.48 -1.66
CA LEU A 40 35.44 -6.99 -2.38
C LEU A 40 36.34 -8.13 -2.85
N ARG A 41 36.88 -8.00 -4.06
CA ARG A 41 37.84 -8.96 -4.63
C ARG A 41 39.13 -9.00 -3.81
N LYS A 42 39.69 -10.21 -3.74
CA LYS A 42 40.97 -10.50 -3.10
C LYS A 42 41.89 -11.20 -4.07
N ASP A 43 43.19 -10.95 -3.95
CA ASP A 43 44.20 -11.72 -4.66
C ASP A 43 44.39 -13.12 -4.05
N ALA A 44 45.34 -13.88 -4.59
CA ALA A 44 45.69 -15.22 -4.11
C ALA A 44 46.25 -15.23 -2.67
N ASN A 45 46.75 -14.10 -2.17
CA ASN A 45 47.27 -13.94 -0.81
C ASN A 45 46.17 -13.52 0.19
N GLY A 46 44.96 -13.20 -0.30
CA GLY A 46 43.84 -12.74 0.50
C GLY A 46 43.80 -11.23 0.71
N ASP A 47 44.68 -10.48 0.03
CA ASP A 47 44.76 -9.03 0.10
C ASP A 47 43.69 -8.39 -0.80
N LEU A 48 43.06 -7.32 -0.31
CA LEU A 48 42.04 -6.61 -1.07
C LEU A 48 42.66 -5.89 -2.27
N ILE A 49 42.12 -6.14 -3.46
CA ILE A 49 42.55 -5.51 -4.73
C ILE A 49 41.49 -4.59 -5.33
N GLU A 50 40.44 -4.32 -4.58
CA GLU A 50 39.24 -3.60 -5.01
C GLU A 50 38.79 -2.68 -3.87
N GLN A 51 38.35 -1.47 -4.20
CA GLN A 51 37.70 -0.53 -3.28
C GLN A 51 36.17 -0.68 -3.29
N GLN A 52 35.49 -0.02 -2.36
CA GLN A 52 34.04 -0.06 -2.22
C GLN A 52 33.32 0.47 -3.45
N GLU A 53 33.87 1.51 -4.09
CA GLU A 53 33.34 2.12 -5.30
C GLU A 53 33.45 1.15 -6.51
N ASP A 54 34.62 0.51 -6.65
CA ASP A 54 34.93 -0.42 -7.74
C ASP A 54 33.98 -1.64 -7.76
N LEU A 55 33.46 -2.03 -6.59
CA LEU A 55 32.46 -3.11 -6.47
C LEU A 55 31.23 -2.82 -7.33
N PHE A 56 30.70 -1.59 -7.26
CA PHE A 56 29.46 -1.24 -7.95
C PHE A 56 29.67 -1.13 -9.45
N GLU A 57 30.79 -0.55 -9.88
CA GLU A 57 31.21 -0.55 -11.29
C GLU A 57 31.30 -1.99 -11.82
N ARG A 58 31.99 -2.89 -11.09
CA ARG A 58 32.11 -4.29 -11.48
C ARG A 58 30.75 -4.98 -11.59
N VAL A 59 29.87 -4.79 -10.61
CA VAL A 59 28.55 -5.43 -10.63
C VAL A 59 27.73 -4.89 -11.79
N ALA A 60 27.74 -3.58 -12.03
CA ALA A 60 27.03 -2.93 -13.12
C ALA A 60 27.48 -3.47 -14.48
N LYS A 61 28.80 -3.53 -14.71
CA LYS A 61 29.39 -4.12 -15.92
C LYS A 61 28.95 -5.57 -16.16
N ASN A 62 28.90 -6.40 -15.10
CA ASN A 62 28.46 -7.80 -15.26
C ASN A 62 26.96 -7.92 -15.58
N ILE A 63 26.12 -7.05 -15.04
CA ILE A 63 24.68 -7.04 -15.33
C ILE A 63 24.45 -6.53 -16.76
N ALA A 64 25.01 -5.37 -17.09
CA ALA A 64 24.79 -4.69 -18.37
C ALA A 64 25.36 -5.44 -19.57
N LEU A 65 26.37 -6.30 -19.40
CA LEU A 65 26.90 -7.10 -20.52
C LEU A 65 25.83 -8.00 -21.15
N ALA A 66 24.83 -8.45 -20.38
CA ALA A 66 23.71 -9.23 -20.92
C ALA A 66 22.88 -8.44 -21.95
N GLU A 67 22.80 -7.11 -21.82
CA GLU A 67 22.09 -6.25 -22.77
C GLU A 67 22.70 -6.28 -24.16
N ALA A 68 23.98 -6.61 -24.30
CA ALA A 68 24.60 -6.77 -25.61
C ALA A 68 23.87 -7.85 -26.44
N VAL A 69 23.44 -8.95 -25.79
CA VAL A 69 22.70 -10.04 -26.44
C VAL A 69 21.29 -9.60 -26.81
N PHE A 70 20.57 -8.96 -25.88
CA PHE A 70 19.20 -8.52 -26.11
C PHE A 70 19.11 -7.44 -27.19
N GLU A 71 20.00 -6.46 -27.14
CA GLU A 71 19.99 -5.31 -28.05
C GLU A 71 20.47 -5.69 -29.46
N ALA A 72 21.38 -6.66 -29.57
CA ALA A 72 21.75 -7.29 -30.83
C ALA A 72 20.59 -8.08 -31.42
N GLY A 73 19.86 -8.86 -30.61
CA GLY A 73 18.67 -9.60 -31.03
C GLY A 73 17.57 -8.71 -31.58
N LYS A 74 17.32 -7.54 -30.97
CA LYS A 74 16.35 -6.54 -31.48
C LYS A 74 16.75 -5.98 -32.87
N ARG A 75 18.04 -5.98 -33.19
CA ARG A 75 18.60 -5.45 -34.45
C ARG A 75 18.94 -6.52 -35.47
N ASP A 76 18.72 -7.80 -35.16
CA ASP A 76 19.11 -8.94 -35.99
C ASP A 76 20.61 -8.93 -36.33
N VAL A 77 21.45 -8.66 -35.32
CA VAL A 77 22.91 -8.61 -35.43
C VAL A 77 23.52 -9.76 -34.63
N GLU A 78 24.45 -10.51 -35.21
CA GLU A 78 25.25 -11.50 -34.49
C GLU A 78 26.54 -10.85 -33.94
N ILE A 79 26.83 -11.10 -32.67
CA ILE A 79 28.08 -10.68 -32.02
C ILE A 79 29.00 -11.89 -31.93
N THR A 80 30.16 -11.81 -32.59
CA THR A 80 31.21 -12.81 -32.48
C THR A 80 32.11 -12.51 -31.28
N VAL A 81 32.51 -13.55 -30.55
CA VAL A 81 33.45 -13.48 -29.43
C VAL A 81 34.54 -14.54 -29.55
N THR A 82 35.69 -14.29 -28.90
CA THR A 82 36.91 -15.09 -28.98
C THR A 82 37.45 -15.49 -27.59
N PRO A 83 38.27 -16.56 -27.47
CA PRO A 83 38.77 -17.06 -26.19
C PRO A 83 39.54 -16.04 -25.34
N ASP A 84 40.23 -15.09 -25.95
CA ASP A 84 40.98 -14.06 -25.22
C ASP A 84 40.07 -13.09 -24.46
N GLN A 85 38.81 -12.97 -24.87
CA GLN A 85 37.78 -12.14 -24.21
C GLN A 85 37.18 -12.79 -22.94
N VAL A 86 37.50 -14.06 -22.66
CA VAL A 86 37.07 -14.75 -21.43
C VAL A 86 37.71 -14.06 -20.21
N LYS A 87 36.92 -13.92 -19.13
CA LYS A 87 37.29 -13.21 -17.89
C LYS A 87 38.76 -13.44 -17.47
N PRO A 88 39.64 -12.43 -17.57
CA PRO A 88 41.09 -12.62 -17.45
C PRO A 88 41.52 -13.10 -16.07
N ASP A 89 40.85 -12.64 -15.01
CA ASP A 89 41.17 -13.00 -13.63
C ASP A 89 40.40 -14.23 -13.11
N HIS A 90 39.73 -14.99 -13.99
CA HIS A 90 38.95 -16.15 -13.55
C HIS A 90 39.87 -17.33 -13.21
N PRO A 91 39.77 -17.95 -12.01
CA PRO A 91 40.68 -19.02 -11.59
C PRO A 91 40.59 -20.29 -12.45
N ARG A 92 39.48 -20.46 -13.18
CA ARG A 92 39.24 -21.57 -14.11
C ARG A 92 39.10 -21.06 -15.55
N ARG A 93 39.91 -20.07 -15.95
CA ARG A 93 39.76 -19.37 -17.25
C ARG A 93 39.84 -20.32 -18.44
N ASP A 94 40.80 -21.25 -18.44
CA ASP A 94 40.95 -22.24 -19.51
C ASP A 94 39.74 -23.18 -19.60
N GLU A 95 39.22 -23.63 -18.46
CA GLU A 95 38.02 -24.46 -18.44
C GLU A 95 36.76 -23.71 -18.92
N LEU A 96 36.69 -22.39 -18.69
CA LEU A 96 35.62 -21.56 -19.25
C LEU A 96 35.77 -21.42 -20.77
N ALA A 97 36.99 -21.29 -21.28
CA ALA A 97 37.24 -21.27 -22.72
C ALA A 97 36.78 -22.60 -23.35
N GLU A 98 37.12 -23.74 -22.74
CA GLU A 98 36.65 -25.05 -23.22
C GLU A 98 35.12 -25.20 -23.17
N GLU A 99 34.46 -24.68 -22.14
CA GLU A 99 33.00 -24.70 -21.98
C GLU A 99 32.30 -23.93 -23.12
N VAL A 100 32.89 -22.82 -23.56
CA VAL A 100 32.26 -21.91 -24.53
C VAL A 100 32.64 -22.23 -25.97
N PHE A 101 33.90 -22.57 -26.21
CA PHE A 101 34.47 -22.76 -27.55
C PHE A 101 34.70 -24.22 -27.94
N GLY A 102 34.56 -25.15 -26.99
CA GLY A 102 34.69 -26.59 -27.20
C GLY A 102 35.91 -27.21 -26.52
N ALA A 103 35.87 -28.53 -26.33
CA ALA A 103 36.88 -29.26 -25.59
C ALA A 103 38.29 -29.10 -26.19
N GLY A 104 39.24 -28.70 -25.35
CA GLY A 104 40.64 -28.49 -25.73
C GLY A 104 40.97 -27.10 -26.29
N VAL A 105 40.02 -26.17 -26.32
CA VAL A 105 40.27 -24.77 -26.69
C VAL A 105 40.74 -23.97 -25.46
N GLY A 106 41.97 -23.47 -25.52
CA GLY A 106 42.55 -22.54 -24.56
C GLY A 106 42.31 -21.08 -24.93
N VAL A 107 42.66 -20.19 -24.00
CA VAL A 107 42.47 -18.74 -24.11
C VAL A 107 43.31 -18.03 -25.18
N GLU A 108 44.32 -18.70 -25.73
CA GLU A 108 45.20 -18.19 -26.80
C GLU A 108 44.90 -18.82 -28.16
N ASP A 109 43.93 -19.74 -28.22
CA ASP A 109 43.60 -20.44 -29.45
C ASP A 109 42.74 -19.59 -30.38
N ASP A 110 42.92 -19.79 -31.69
CA ASP A 110 42.14 -19.17 -32.74
C ASP A 110 40.79 -19.89 -32.90
N ALA A 111 39.81 -19.45 -32.10
CA ALA A 111 38.44 -19.95 -32.13
C ALA A 111 37.46 -18.79 -31.98
N GLU A 112 36.23 -18.98 -32.46
CA GLU A 112 35.17 -17.99 -32.37
C GLU A 112 33.82 -18.65 -32.13
N THR A 113 32.91 -17.93 -31.47
CA THR A 113 31.51 -18.34 -31.30
C THR A 113 30.61 -17.12 -31.18
N THR A 114 29.29 -17.33 -31.26
CA THR A 114 28.31 -16.26 -31.09
C THR A 114 28.04 -16.00 -29.61
N LEU A 115 28.02 -14.72 -29.21
CA LEU A 115 27.60 -14.30 -27.88
C LEU A 115 26.10 -14.59 -27.69
N SER A 116 25.73 -15.21 -26.57
CA SER A 116 24.35 -15.64 -26.28
C SER A 116 24.02 -15.51 -24.79
N GLU A 117 22.73 -15.62 -24.45
CA GLU A 117 22.25 -15.63 -23.06
C GLU A 117 22.89 -16.73 -22.20
N TYR A 118 23.39 -17.80 -22.84
CA TYR A 118 24.00 -18.95 -22.17
C TYR A 118 25.49 -18.75 -21.83
N ASN A 119 26.22 -17.99 -22.66
CA ASN A 119 27.68 -17.85 -22.53
C ASN A 119 28.15 -16.44 -22.12
N VAL A 120 27.28 -15.41 -22.20
CA VAL A 120 27.64 -14.01 -21.92
C VAL A 120 28.28 -13.81 -20.55
N ASN A 121 27.87 -14.60 -19.55
CA ASN A 121 28.41 -14.51 -18.19
C ASN A 121 29.88 -14.97 -18.06
N LYS A 122 30.49 -15.55 -19.10
CA LYS A 122 31.87 -16.05 -19.12
C LYS A 122 32.87 -15.00 -19.61
N PHE A 123 32.40 -13.98 -20.31
CA PHE A 123 33.24 -12.96 -20.95
C PHE A 123 33.47 -11.73 -20.06
N ALA A 124 34.55 -11.01 -20.32
CA ALA A 124 34.84 -9.74 -19.66
C ALA A 124 34.16 -8.59 -20.39
N TYR A 125 33.47 -7.73 -19.65
CA TYR A 125 32.87 -6.49 -20.18
C TYR A 125 33.90 -5.67 -20.97
N ASP A 126 35.05 -5.39 -20.35
CA ASP A 126 36.08 -4.53 -20.94
C ASP A 126 36.78 -5.16 -22.16
N ALA A 127 36.57 -6.46 -22.42
CA ALA A 127 37.08 -7.14 -23.62
C ALA A 127 36.05 -7.18 -24.76
N VAL A 128 34.77 -7.35 -24.44
CA VAL A 128 33.69 -7.47 -25.44
C VAL A 128 33.15 -6.11 -25.88
N VAL A 129 32.84 -5.23 -24.93
CA VAL A 129 32.10 -3.99 -25.20
C VAL A 129 32.83 -3.03 -26.16
N PRO A 130 34.17 -2.85 -26.08
CA PRO A 130 34.90 -2.02 -27.03
C PRO A 130 34.88 -2.50 -28.49
N GLU A 131 34.49 -3.75 -28.74
CA GLU A 131 34.40 -4.33 -30.08
C GLU A 131 32.96 -4.35 -30.63
N LEU A 132 31.96 -4.08 -29.80
CA LEU A 132 30.55 -4.05 -30.21
C LEU A 132 30.27 -2.94 -31.23
N PRO A 133 29.27 -3.14 -32.12
CA PRO A 133 28.74 -2.07 -32.97
C PRO A 133 28.35 -0.82 -32.16
N PRO A 134 28.57 0.41 -32.67
CA PRO A 134 28.42 1.64 -31.89
C PRO A 134 27.06 1.82 -31.20
N GLU A 135 25.96 1.42 -31.83
CA GLU A 135 24.62 1.53 -31.22
C GLU A 135 24.45 0.58 -30.03
N ILE A 136 24.88 -0.68 -30.17
CA ILE A 136 24.79 -1.69 -29.11
C ILE A 136 25.73 -1.32 -27.96
N ARG A 137 26.94 -0.87 -28.29
CA ARG A 137 27.91 -0.36 -27.31
C ARG A 137 27.33 0.78 -26.49
N GLY A 138 26.75 1.78 -27.15
CA GLY A 138 26.15 2.94 -26.49
C GLY A 138 25.02 2.55 -25.55
N HIS A 139 24.16 1.59 -25.96
CA HIS A 139 23.11 1.04 -25.10
C HIS A 139 23.71 0.36 -23.85
N VAL A 140 24.67 -0.54 -24.04
CA VAL A 140 25.33 -1.27 -22.94
C VAL A 140 26.07 -0.33 -21.99
N GLU A 141 26.78 0.68 -22.48
CA GLU A 141 27.46 1.69 -21.65
C GLU A 141 26.47 2.56 -20.87
N THR A 142 25.35 2.95 -21.50
CA THR A 142 24.27 3.69 -20.82
C THR A 142 23.68 2.85 -19.69
N THR A 143 23.33 1.59 -19.97
CA THR A 143 22.78 0.69 -18.95
C THR A 143 23.78 0.39 -17.84
N THR A 144 25.09 0.28 -18.14
CA THR A 144 26.12 0.18 -17.09
C THR A 144 26.09 1.40 -16.17
N ALA A 145 26.06 2.61 -16.73
CA ALA A 145 26.03 3.84 -15.94
C ALA A 145 24.77 3.92 -15.07
N GLU A 146 23.61 3.56 -15.62
CA GLU A 146 22.34 3.51 -14.88
C GLU A 146 22.38 2.52 -13.71
N PHE A 147 22.87 1.29 -13.93
CA PHE A 147 22.98 0.30 -12.85
C PHE A 147 23.99 0.71 -11.78
N GLN A 148 25.13 1.27 -12.20
CA GLN A 148 26.14 1.77 -11.28
C GLN A 148 25.54 2.89 -10.42
N GLU A 149 25.00 3.94 -11.04
CA GLU A 149 24.37 5.06 -10.34
C GLU A 149 23.26 4.56 -9.41
N ALA A 150 22.40 3.65 -9.87
CA ALA A 150 21.32 3.11 -9.06
C ALA A 150 21.84 2.35 -7.83
N MET A 151 22.94 1.61 -7.94
CA MET A 151 23.53 0.94 -6.79
C MET A 151 24.25 1.91 -5.85
N GLU A 152 24.97 2.90 -6.38
CA GLU A 152 25.68 3.92 -5.61
C GLU A 152 24.73 4.87 -4.87
N GLN A 153 23.58 5.18 -5.47
CA GLN A 153 22.46 5.90 -4.84
C GLN A 153 21.65 5.00 -3.90
N LEU A 154 21.99 3.71 -3.84
CA LEU A 154 21.25 2.69 -3.12
C LEU A 154 19.77 2.65 -3.57
N SER A 155 19.44 2.98 -4.80
CA SER A 155 18.09 3.01 -5.33
C SER A 155 17.63 1.66 -5.91
N PHE A 156 18.50 0.64 -5.94
CA PHE A 156 18.28 -0.73 -6.47
C PHE A 156 17.09 -1.53 -5.88
N MET A 157 16.37 -0.99 -4.90
CA MET A 157 15.07 -1.55 -4.46
C MET A 157 13.96 -0.58 -4.90
N PRO A 158 13.51 -0.65 -6.16
CA PRO A 158 13.04 0.55 -6.86
C PRO A 158 11.65 1.02 -6.41
N ASN A 159 10.80 0.12 -5.93
CA ASN A 159 9.38 0.44 -5.79
C ASN A 159 8.93 0.25 -4.35
N CYS A 160 8.75 1.35 -3.62
CA CYS A 160 8.18 1.31 -2.27
C CYS A 160 7.06 2.33 -2.14
N VAL A 161 6.00 1.95 -1.43
CA VAL A 161 5.01 2.86 -0.87
C VAL A 161 5.02 2.73 0.66
N PRO A 162 4.58 3.74 1.42
CA PRO A 162 4.49 3.67 2.88
C PRO A 162 3.65 2.48 3.39
N PRO A 163 3.94 1.96 4.59
CA PRO A 163 3.25 0.78 5.14
C PRO A 163 1.75 0.99 5.37
N ASP A 164 1.32 2.23 5.59
CA ASP A 164 -0.09 2.64 5.77
C ASP A 164 -0.83 2.85 4.44
N SER A 165 -0.17 2.61 3.30
CA SER A 165 -0.81 2.70 1.98
C SER A 165 -1.84 1.60 1.82
N LEU A 166 -3.05 1.97 1.39
CA LEU A 166 -4.11 1.01 1.10
C LEU A 166 -3.90 0.37 -0.27
N VAL A 167 -3.97 -0.96 -0.29
CA VAL A 167 -3.78 -1.81 -1.47
C VAL A 167 -5.04 -2.67 -1.65
N ALA A 168 -5.52 -2.83 -2.88
CA ALA A 168 -6.59 -3.76 -3.19
C ALA A 168 -6.11 -5.19 -2.95
N ALA A 169 -6.70 -5.86 -1.95
CA ALA A 169 -6.27 -7.18 -1.50
C ALA A 169 -7.45 -7.98 -0.92
N GLY A 170 -7.56 -9.24 -1.32
CA GLY A 170 -8.59 -10.17 -0.83
C GLY A 170 -10.02 -9.68 -1.05
N GLY A 171 -10.34 -9.12 -2.22
CA GLY A 171 -11.68 -8.59 -2.55
C GLY A 171 -12.02 -7.23 -1.91
N GLY A 172 -11.26 -6.81 -0.90
CA GLY A 172 -11.33 -5.50 -0.25
C GLY A 172 -10.06 -4.66 -0.44
N MET A 173 -9.75 -3.87 0.58
CA MET A 173 -8.49 -3.15 0.73
C MET A 173 -7.83 -3.47 2.06
N LYS A 174 -6.51 -3.61 2.06
CA LYS A 174 -5.68 -3.76 3.25
C LYS A 174 -4.60 -2.70 3.27
N GLN A 175 -4.13 -2.32 4.46
CA GLN A 175 -2.88 -1.58 4.54
C GLN A 175 -1.74 -2.50 4.07
N LEU A 176 -0.72 -1.94 3.41
CA LEU A 176 0.43 -2.71 2.95
C LEU A 176 1.12 -3.47 4.11
N SER A 177 1.08 -2.92 5.33
CA SER A 177 1.55 -3.57 6.54
C SER A 177 0.88 -4.91 6.84
N ASP A 178 -0.35 -5.11 6.37
CA ASP A 178 -1.19 -6.27 6.69
C ASP A 178 -1.35 -7.23 5.52
N VAL A 179 -0.81 -6.87 4.35
CA VAL A 179 -0.70 -7.75 3.18
C VAL A 179 0.36 -8.81 3.47
N GLU A 180 0.06 -10.08 3.26
CA GLU A 180 0.99 -11.19 3.51
C GLU A 180 1.22 -12.05 2.26
N PRO A 181 2.36 -12.77 2.15
CA PRO A 181 2.56 -13.74 1.09
C PRO A 181 1.42 -14.76 1.01
N GLY A 182 0.87 -14.95 -0.18
CA GLY A 182 -0.32 -15.75 -0.44
C GLY A 182 -1.62 -14.94 -0.56
N ASP A 183 -1.64 -13.67 -0.15
CA ASP A 183 -2.79 -12.80 -0.38
C ASP A 183 -3.00 -12.58 -1.89
N ARG A 184 -4.28 -12.53 -2.29
CA ARG A 184 -4.68 -12.11 -3.64
C ARG A 184 -4.67 -10.58 -3.70
N VAL A 185 -3.96 -10.02 -4.67
CA VAL A 185 -3.92 -8.58 -4.97
C VAL A 185 -4.38 -8.31 -6.39
N TYR A 186 -4.65 -7.05 -6.73
CA TYR A 186 -4.99 -6.66 -8.09
C TYR A 186 -3.75 -6.60 -8.99
N ASP A 187 -3.89 -7.02 -10.24
CA ASP A 187 -2.88 -6.93 -11.30
C ASP A 187 -3.52 -6.42 -12.61
N ASP A 188 -2.75 -5.77 -13.47
CA ASP A 188 -3.28 -5.17 -14.70
C ASP A 188 -3.36 -6.12 -15.90
N GLU A 189 -2.68 -7.27 -15.89
CA GLU A 189 -2.74 -8.26 -16.97
C GLU A 189 -3.94 -9.19 -16.81
N ASP A 190 -4.03 -9.88 -15.67
CA ASP A 190 -5.03 -10.92 -15.40
C ASP A 190 -6.12 -10.47 -14.39
N GLY A 191 -6.07 -9.20 -13.96
CA GLY A 191 -6.97 -8.63 -12.95
C GLY A 191 -6.63 -9.03 -11.51
N HIS A 192 -5.80 -10.07 -11.31
CA HIS A 192 -5.39 -10.53 -10.00
C HIS A 192 -4.02 -11.21 -10.04
N ALA A 193 -3.25 -11.04 -8.96
CA ALA A 193 -1.99 -11.73 -8.71
C ALA A 193 -1.94 -12.25 -7.28
N THR A 194 -0.98 -13.15 -7.00
CA THR A 194 -0.70 -13.63 -5.65
C THR A 194 0.59 -13.00 -5.14
N VAL A 195 0.57 -12.50 -3.92
CA VAL A 195 1.77 -11.95 -3.28
C VAL A 195 2.76 -13.07 -3.01
N GLU A 196 3.91 -13.08 -3.68
CA GLU A 196 4.94 -14.09 -3.44
C GLU A 196 5.82 -13.74 -2.23
N LYS A 197 6.18 -12.46 -2.10
CA LYS A 197 7.13 -11.95 -1.11
C LYS A 197 6.78 -10.52 -0.71
N LYS A 198 7.14 -10.20 0.53
CA LYS A 198 7.04 -8.86 1.11
C LYS A 198 8.42 -8.42 1.60
N TYR A 199 8.78 -7.19 1.30
CA TYR A 199 10.09 -6.62 1.62
C TYR A 199 9.91 -5.34 2.44
N GLN A 200 10.64 -5.23 3.57
CA GLN A 200 10.71 -4.02 4.36
C GLN A 200 12.04 -3.32 4.09
N ASN A 201 11.98 -2.18 3.40
CA ASN A 201 13.16 -1.54 2.83
C ASN A 201 13.75 -0.40 3.68
N GLY A 202 13.42 -0.41 4.98
CA GLY A 202 13.80 0.63 5.93
C GLY A 202 13.12 1.97 5.67
N GLU A 203 13.64 3.02 6.29
CA GLU A 203 13.16 4.39 6.09
C GLU A 203 13.78 5.00 4.82
N LYS A 204 12.93 5.59 3.99
CA LYS A 204 13.28 6.27 2.73
C LYS A 204 12.49 7.56 2.60
N LEU A 205 13.04 8.52 1.87
CA LEU A 205 12.28 9.70 1.43
C LEU A 205 11.19 9.29 0.46
N VAL A 206 10.02 9.91 0.61
CA VAL A 206 8.86 9.72 -0.26
C VAL A 206 8.34 11.06 -0.77
N VAL A 207 7.77 11.04 -1.95
CA VAL A 207 7.04 12.16 -2.55
C VAL A 207 5.56 11.84 -2.48
N GLU A 208 4.75 12.84 -2.16
CA GLU A 208 3.29 12.73 -2.26
C GLU A 208 2.84 13.31 -3.61
N ILE A 209 2.10 12.49 -4.37
CA ILE A 209 1.44 12.90 -5.59
C ILE A 209 -0.03 13.12 -5.26
N GLU A 210 -0.58 14.26 -5.65
CA GLU A 210 -2.00 14.55 -5.58
C GLU A 210 -2.52 14.90 -6.97
N THR A 211 -3.56 14.20 -7.40
CA THR A 211 -4.26 14.45 -8.68
C THR A 211 -5.26 15.60 -8.52
N GLU A 212 -5.65 16.25 -9.62
CA GLU A 212 -6.72 17.28 -9.59
C GLU A 212 -8.05 16.74 -9.04
N SER A 213 -8.32 15.44 -9.25
CA SER A 213 -9.49 14.74 -8.71
C SER A 213 -9.39 14.47 -7.20
N GLY A 214 -8.25 14.78 -6.56
CA GLY A 214 -8.01 14.66 -5.12
C GLY A 214 -7.60 13.26 -4.64
N TYR A 215 -7.32 12.33 -5.55
CA TYR A 215 -6.63 11.09 -5.18
C TYR A 215 -5.17 11.43 -4.88
N SER A 216 -4.63 10.89 -3.78
CA SER A 216 -3.22 11.03 -3.46
C SER A 216 -2.56 9.68 -3.17
N VAL A 217 -1.27 9.60 -3.44
CA VAL A 217 -0.42 8.45 -3.16
C VAL A 217 0.98 8.93 -2.79
N ARG A 218 1.60 8.26 -1.81
CA ARG A 218 2.98 8.50 -1.43
C ARG A 218 3.84 7.35 -1.92
N ALA A 219 4.98 7.67 -2.52
CA ALA A 219 5.89 6.66 -3.04
C ALA A 219 7.33 7.18 -3.07
N THR A 220 8.29 6.27 -3.19
CA THR A 220 9.69 6.65 -3.42
C THR A 220 9.87 7.30 -4.81
N PRO A 221 10.84 8.20 -5.00
CA PRO A 221 11.09 8.85 -6.30
C PRO A 221 11.24 7.87 -7.48
N GLU A 222 11.75 6.68 -7.22
CA GLU A 222 11.97 5.64 -8.23
C GLU A 222 10.76 4.75 -8.52
N HIS A 223 9.68 4.90 -7.76
CA HIS A 223 8.48 4.09 -7.92
C HIS A 223 7.82 4.42 -9.26
N TYR A 224 7.38 3.40 -9.99
CA TYR A 224 6.71 3.59 -11.28
C TYR A 224 5.20 3.74 -11.13
N PHE A 225 4.63 4.74 -11.80
CA PHE A 225 3.19 4.83 -12.04
C PHE A 225 2.92 4.77 -13.53
N ARG A 226 1.74 4.25 -13.87
CA ARG A 226 1.26 4.22 -15.25
C ARG A 226 0.66 5.58 -15.60
N VAL A 227 1.22 6.22 -16.63
CA VAL A 227 0.73 7.48 -17.19
C VAL A 227 0.01 7.20 -18.51
N ILE A 228 -0.92 8.08 -18.86
CA ILE A 228 -1.58 8.10 -20.16
C ILE A 228 -0.97 9.27 -20.93
N ASP A 229 -0.33 8.96 -22.06
CA ASP A 229 0.34 9.96 -22.90
C ASP A 229 -0.67 10.76 -23.76
N GLU A 230 -0.16 11.69 -24.57
CA GLU A 230 -0.98 12.53 -25.47
C GLU A 230 -1.70 11.72 -26.56
N ASN A 231 -1.20 10.53 -26.89
CA ASN A 231 -1.80 9.62 -27.86
C ASN A 231 -2.87 8.70 -27.23
N GLY A 232 -3.01 8.74 -25.90
CA GLY A 232 -3.89 7.85 -25.13
C GLY A 232 -3.29 6.48 -24.87
N GLU A 233 -1.99 6.31 -25.09
CA GLU A 233 -1.24 5.09 -24.82
C GLU A 233 -0.71 5.08 -23.39
N TYR A 234 -0.50 3.88 -22.87
CA TYR A 234 0.05 3.70 -21.54
C TYR A 234 1.57 3.70 -21.55
N GLU A 235 2.16 4.49 -20.65
CA GLU A 235 3.60 4.55 -20.43
C GLU A 235 3.90 4.39 -18.93
N TRP A 236 5.01 3.72 -18.61
CA TRP A 236 5.51 3.64 -17.24
C TRP A 236 6.47 4.80 -16.97
N ARG A 237 6.21 5.57 -15.92
CA ARG A 237 7.06 6.72 -15.54
C ARG A 237 7.37 6.70 -14.05
N GLN A 238 8.61 7.00 -13.69
CA GLN A 238 9.00 7.10 -12.28
C GLN A 238 8.42 8.37 -11.64
N VAL A 239 8.17 8.32 -10.33
CA VAL A 239 7.66 9.46 -9.56
C VAL A 239 8.52 10.71 -9.73
N LYS A 240 9.86 10.57 -9.79
CA LYS A 240 10.79 11.69 -9.98
C LYS A 240 10.67 12.40 -11.33
N ASP A 241 10.11 11.71 -12.33
CA ASP A 241 9.91 12.22 -13.70
C ASP A 241 8.45 12.66 -13.93
N LEU A 242 7.61 12.63 -12.90
CA LEU A 242 6.24 13.15 -12.99
C LEU A 242 6.23 14.67 -12.82
N GLU A 243 5.50 15.33 -13.72
CA GLU A 243 5.28 16.77 -13.70
C GLU A 243 3.78 17.08 -13.67
N PRO A 244 3.36 18.24 -13.13
CA PRO A 244 1.98 18.70 -13.21
C PRO A 244 1.48 18.73 -14.66
N GLY A 245 0.34 18.09 -14.91
CA GLY A 245 -0.25 17.94 -16.25
C GLY A 245 -0.18 16.52 -16.80
N HIS A 246 0.69 15.66 -16.26
CA HIS A 246 0.65 14.22 -16.60
C HIS A 246 -0.65 13.58 -16.09
N SER A 247 -1.23 12.71 -16.92
CA SER A 247 -2.44 11.95 -16.57
C SER A 247 -2.07 10.60 -15.98
N LEU A 248 -2.41 10.36 -14.72
CA LEU A 248 -2.21 9.06 -14.07
C LEU A 248 -3.38 8.11 -14.34
N ALA A 249 -3.07 6.86 -14.66
CA ALA A 249 -4.07 5.81 -14.78
C ALA A 249 -4.62 5.43 -13.40
N LEU A 250 -5.95 5.40 -13.25
CA LEU A 250 -6.62 4.98 -12.02
C LEU A 250 -7.40 3.69 -12.26
N GLN A 251 -7.08 2.66 -11.46
CA GLN A 251 -7.82 1.41 -11.48
C GLN A 251 -9.18 1.56 -10.80
N LYS A 252 -10.23 1.05 -11.46
CA LYS A 252 -11.62 1.03 -10.97
C LYS A 252 -12.08 -0.42 -10.81
N ASN A 253 -13.20 -0.63 -10.11
CA ASN A 253 -13.83 -1.95 -10.01
C ASN A 253 -12.91 -3.05 -9.43
N PHE A 254 -12.08 -2.69 -8.46
CA PHE A 254 -11.18 -3.66 -7.80
C PHE A 254 -11.81 -4.34 -6.57
N LEU A 255 -13.02 -3.95 -6.16
CA LEU A 255 -13.74 -4.59 -5.06
C LEU A 255 -14.64 -5.71 -5.57
N ASP A 256 -14.55 -6.87 -4.92
CA ASP A 256 -15.35 -8.05 -5.19
C ASP A 256 -15.71 -8.79 -3.89
N ASP A 257 -16.69 -9.69 -3.94
CA ASP A 257 -17.14 -10.45 -2.74
C ASP A 257 -16.36 -11.76 -2.54
N GLU A 258 -15.34 -12.04 -3.35
CA GLU A 258 -14.50 -13.22 -3.22
C GLU A 258 -13.30 -12.90 -2.31
N GLY A 259 -13.19 -13.58 -1.17
CA GLY A 259 -12.00 -13.47 -0.31
C GLY A 259 -12.01 -12.33 0.71
N GLY A 260 -13.08 -11.51 0.75
CA GLY A 260 -13.26 -10.48 1.77
C GLY A 260 -13.25 -11.05 3.19
N SER A 261 -12.53 -10.41 4.12
CA SER A 261 -12.51 -10.81 5.52
C SER A 261 -13.69 -10.20 6.25
N ASN A 262 -14.69 -11.03 6.55
CA ASN A 262 -15.90 -10.57 7.24
C ASN A 262 -16.02 -11.12 8.67
N ALA A 263 -15.02 -11.81 9.22
CA ALA A 263 -15.16 -12.41 10.56
C ALA A 263 -15.06 -11.37 11.67
N LEU A 264 -15.96 -11.44 12.65
CA LEU A 264 -15.96 -10.61 13.85
C LEU A 264 -15.79 -11.46 15.10
N LYS A 265 -15.11 -10.91 16.10
CA LYS A 265 -14.91 -11.54 17.39
C LYS A 265 -16.20 -11.41 18.21
N PRO A 266 -16.80 -12.53 18.67
CA PRO A 266 -17.90 -12.45 19.62
C PRO A 266 -17.38 -11.90 20.96
N ILE A 267 -18.29 -11.38 21.80
CA ILE A 267 -17.89 -10.89 23.13
C ILE A 267 -17.27 -12.02 23.94
N GLU A 268 -15.96 -11.94 24.18
CA GLU A 268 -15.26 -12.85 25.08
C GLU A 268 -15.78 -12.63 26.50
N ARG A 269 -16.60 -13.58 26.97
CA ARG A 269 -17.01 -13.64 28.36
C ARG A 269 -15.91 -14.38 29.10
N ALA A 270 -15.12 -13.67 29.90
CA ALA A 270 -14.26 -14.32 30.87
C ALA A 270 -15.13 -15.26 31.73
N THR A 271 -14.99 -16.57 31.54
CA THR A 271 -15.41 -17.55 32.53
C THR A 271 -14.23 -17.74 33.46
N ASP A 272 -13.99 -16.76 34.34
CA ASP A 272 -13.24 -17.05 35.54
C ASP A 272 -14.10 -18.01 36.37
N GLY A 273 -13.53 -19.15 36.77
CA GLY A 273 -14.14 -20.06 37.75
C GLY A 273 -14.23 -19.43 39.15
N GLY A 274 -14.62 -18.16 39.23
CA GLY A 274 -14.75 -17.34 40.42
C GLY A 274 -16.21 -17.17 40.78
N VAL A 275 -16.53 -17.51 42.01
CA VAL A 275 -17.81 -17.27 42.70
C VAL A 275 -18.37 -15.90 42.34
N GLU A 276 -19.64 -15.84 41.91
CA GLU A 276 -20.39 -14.58 41.83
C GLU A 276 -20.29 -13.86 43.17
N THR A 277 -19.40 -12.87 43.26
CA THR A 277 -19.55 -11.85 44.29
C THR A 277 -20.62 -10.92 43.77
N ALA A 278 -21.84 -11.16 44.26
CA ALA A 278 -22.97 -10.26 44.11
C ALA A 278 -22.59 -8.87 44.62
N SER A 279 -21.99 -8.06 43.75
CA SER A 279 -21.92 -6.63 43.94
C SER A 279 -23.34 -6.10 43.83
N MET A 280 -23.82 -5.55 44.94
CA MET A 280 -25.11 -4.90 45.12
C MET A 280 -25.24 -3.69 44.18
N ALA A 281 -25.47 -3.93 42.90
CA ALA A 281 -25.99 -2.92 41.97
C ALA A 281 -27.51 -3.04 41.94
N SER A 282 -28.20 -2.08 42.56
CA SER A 282 -29.65 -1.96 42.51
C SER A 282 -30.10 -1.63 41.09
N GLY A 283 -30.36 -2.65 40.28
CA GLY A 283 -30.93 -2.54 38.95
C GLY A 283 -31.43 -3.89 38.46
N ARG A 284 -32.49 -3.91 37.64
CA ARG A 284 -32.89 -5.14 36.91
C ARG A 284 -31.67 -5.61 36.09
N PRO A 285 -31.31 -6.90 36.11
CA PRO A 285 -30.28 -7.41 35.22
C PRO A 285 -30.70 -7.08 33.78
N ARG A 286 -29.88 -6.29 33.07
CA ARG A 286 -30.13 -6.00 31.66
C ARG A 286 -29.99 -7.31 30.90
N SER A 287 -30.87 -7.56 29.94
CA SER A 287 -30.79 -8.74 29.07
C SER A 287 -29.44 -8.76 28.35
N LYS A 288 -29.01 -9.94 27.89
CA LYS A 288 -27.84 -10.08 26.99
C LYS A 288 -28.22 -9.59 25.59
N ILE A 289 -27.28 -9.03 24.83
CA ILE A 289 -27.51 -8.76 23.39
C ILE A 289 -27.08 -9.98 22.57
N GLU A 290 -27.60 -10.04 21.35
CA GLU A 290 -27.01 -10.79 20.26
C GLU A 290 -25.85 -9.97 19.65
N THR A 291 -24.86 -10.63 19.08
CA THR A 291 -23.74 -9.98 18.38
C THR A 291 -23.45 -10.74 17.10
N PRO A 292 -23.37 -10.06 15.95
CA PRO A 292 -22.96 -10.70 14.71
C PRO A 292 -21.58 -11.36 14.84
N ASP A 293 -21.41 -12.54 14.26
CA ASP A 293 -20.12 -13.23 14.11
C ASP A 293 -19.40 -12.82 12.82
N SER A 294 -20.09 -12.06 11.97
CA SER A 294 -19.58 -11.58 10.71
C SER A 294 -20.16 -10.24 10.30
N LEU A 295 -19.43 -9.54 9.44
CA LEU A 295 -19.81 -8.25 8.88
C LEU A 295 -20.81 -8.45 7.74
N THR A 296 -22.09 -8.54 8.09
CA THR A 296 -23.17 -8.63 7.11
C THR A 296 -23.43 -7.26 6.45
N PRO A 297 -24.07 -7.22 5.28
CA PRO A 297 -24.47 -5.96 4.64
C PRO A 297 -25.31 -5.07 5.57
N GLU A 298 -26.22 -5.65 6.36
CA GLU A 298 -27.05 -4.93 7.33
C GLU A 298 -26.22 -4.32 8.46
N PHE A 299 -25.21 -5.05 8.96
CA PHE A 299 -24.33 -4.52 9.99
C PHE A 299 -23.41 -3.43 9.43
N ALA A 300 -22.93 -3.59 8.19
CA ALA A 300 -22.15 -2.58 7.50
C ALA A 300 -22.96 -1.28 7.31
N GLU A 301 -24.22 -1.37 6.90
CA GLU A 301 -25.14 -0.23 6.80
C GLU A 301 -25.35 0.46 8.15
N TRP A 302 -25.59 -0.33 9.21
CA TRP A 302 -25.71 0.20 10.56
C TRP A 302 -24.44 0.93 11.03
N LEU A 303 -23.26 0.39 10.69
CA LEU A 303 -21.98 1.06 10.94
C LEU A 303 -21.85 2.36 10.14
N GLY A 304 -22.33 2.40 8.89
CA GLY A 304 -22.37 3.63 8.09
C GLY A 304 -23.14 4.75 8.78
N LEU A 305 -24.37 4.46 9.26
CA LEU A 305 -25.20 5.39 10.02
C LEU A 305 -24.51 5.86 11.31
N TYR A 306 -23.84 4.94 12.01
CA TYR A 306 -23.07 5.25 13.21
C TYR A 306 -21.81 6.10 12.94
N ILE A 307 -21.06 5.81 11.87
CA ILE A 307 -19.85 6.56 11.53
C ILE A 307 -20.18 7.97 11.05
N GLY A 308 -21.32 8.19 10.39
CA GLY A 308 -21.81 9.54 10.10
C GLY A 308 -22.26 10.27 11.36
N ASP A 309 -23.50 10.04 11.79
CA ASP A 309 -24.16 10.82 12.85
C ASP A 309 -24.15 10.18 14.25
N GLY A 310 -23.39 9.10 14.41
CA GLY A 310 -23.32 8.37 15.66
C GLY A 310 -22.29 8.87 16.67
N THR A 311 -22.50 8.51 17.93
CA THR A 311 -21.53 8.62 19.03
C THR A 311 -21.68 7.42 19.96
N ALA A 312 -20.56 6.79 20.30
CA ALA A 312 -20.52 5.70 21.27
C ALA A 312 -20.03 6.20 22.64
N ARG A 313 -20.59 5.63 23.71
CA ARG A 313 -20.09 5.73 25.08
C ARG A 313 -20.25 4.37 25.74
N GLU A 314 -19.68 4.15 26.92
CA GLU A 314 -19.87 2.90 27.67
C GLU A 314 -21.34 2.52 27.90
N SER A 315 -22.26 3.49 27.84
CA SER A 315 -23.70 3.23 27.92
C SER A 315 -24.33 2.61 26.66
N GLY A 316 -23.62 2.59 25.54
CA GLY A 316 -24.09 2.18 24.21
C GLY A 316 -23.96 3.29 23.16
N VAL A 317 -24.72 3.16 22.07
CA VAL A 317 -24.62 4.04 20.90
C VAL A 317 -25.81 5.00 20.81
N ARG A 318 -25.54 6.21 20.34
CA ARG A 318 -26.54 7.20 19.93
C ARG A 318 -26.34 7.52 18.47
N VAL A 319 -27.43 7.71 17.74
CA VAL A 319 -27.42 8.23 16.36
C VAL A 319 -28.43 9.37 16.29
N ALA A 320 -28.05 10.48 15.68
CA ALA A 320 -28.93 11.60 15.42
C ALA A 320 -29.57 11.45 14.04
N PHE A 321 -30.84 11.84 13.92
CA PHE A 321 -31.60 11.85 12.69
C PHE A 321 -32.34 13.18 12.58
N ASP A 322 -32.55 13.67 11.35
CA ASP A 322 -33.48 14.78 11.12
C ASP A 322 -34.90 14.32 11.49
N GLU A 323 -35.72 15.24 11.99
CA GLU A 323 -37.12 14.95 12.31
C GLU A 323 -37.95 14.64 11.05
N ALA A 324 -37.49 15.07 9.87
CA ALA A 324 -38.13 14.77 8.60
C ALA A 324 -37.92 13.31 8.13
N ASP A 325 -36.91 12.61 8.63
CA ASP A 325 -36.50 11.27 8.17
C ASP A 325 -37.07 10.16 9.08
N ASP A 326 -38.40 10.12 9.23
CA ASP A 326 -39.08 9.18 10.12
C ASP A 326 -38.99 7.72 9.65
N ASP A 327 -38.87 7.52 8.34
CA ASP A 327 -38.60 6.24 7.70
C ASP A 327 -37.19 5.73 8.03
N LEU A 328 -36.18 6.60 8.00
CA LEU A 328 -34.81 6.25 8.39
C LEU A 328 -34.72 5.90 9.88
N VAL A 329 -35.43 6.63 10.74
CA VAL A 329 -35.54 6.30 12.17
C VAL A 329 -36.17 4.92 12.36
N THR A 330 -37.24 4.61 11.62
CA THR A 330 -37.89 3.29 11.66
C THR A 330 -36.93 2.19 11.22
N HIS A 331 -36.28 2.38 10.08
CA HIS A 331 -35.31 1.44 9.54
C HIS A 331 -34.14 1.18 10.48
N TRP A 332 -33.58 2.23 11.12
CA TRP A 332 -32.52 2.07 12.11
C TRP A 332 -32.95 1.27 13.35
N ARG A 333 -34.22 1.41 13.78
CA ARG A 333 -34.75 0.60 14.90
C ARG A 333 -34.84 -0.87 14.51
N GLU A 334 -35.39 -1.15 13.33
CA GLU A 334 -35.52 -2.50 12.80
C GLU A 334 -34.16 -3.17 12.60
N LEU A 335 -33.18 -2.45 12.01
CA LEU A 335 -31.79 -2.92 11.89
C LEU A 335 -31.18 -3.24 13.26
N THR A 336 -31.32 -2.34 14.23
CA THR A 336 -30.74 -2.53 15.57
C THR A 336 -31.36 -3.73 16.28
N GLU A 337 -32.69 -3.92 16.16
CA GLU A 337 -33.37 -5.07 16.74
C GLU A 337 -32.95 -6.38 16.06
N ALA A 338 -32.88 -6.39 14.73
CA ALA A 338 -32.45 -7.57 13.96
C ALA A 338 -30.99 -7.97 14.23
N LEU A 339 -30.10 -7.00 14.38
CA LEU A 339 -28.66 -7.25 14.57
C LEU A 339 -28.31 -7.66 16.00
N PHE A 340 -29.00 -7.09 17.00
CA PHE A 340 -28.57 -7.20 18.40
C PHE A 340 -29.63 -7.80 19.33
N GLY A 341 -30.80 -8.17 18.81
CA GLY A 341 -31.87 -8.82 19.56
C GLY A 341 -32.50 -7.93 20.62
N PHE A 342 -32.52 -6.60 20.42
CA PHE A 342 -33.20 -5.68 21.32
C PHE A 342 -33.74 -4.43 20.63
N GLU A 343 -34.90 -3.98 21.09
CA GLU A 343 -35.51 -2.75 20.60
C GLU A 343 -34.77 -1.51 21.17
N PRO A 344 -34.22 -0.63 20.32
CA PRO A 344 -33.68 0.64 20.76
C PRO A 344 -34.79 1.66 21.07
N THR A 345 -34.45 2.71 21.82
CA THR A 345 -35.40 3.79 22.14
C THR A 345 -35.12 5.03 21.31
N THR A 346 -36.16 5.81 20.99
CA THR A 346 -36.01 7.12 20.33
C THR A 346 -36.47 8.27 21.24
N ARG A 347 -35.85 9.44 21.08
CA ARG A 347 -36.25 10.65 21.79
C ARG A 347 -36.26 11.84 20.85
N VAL A 348 -37.42 12.49 20.72
CA VAL A 348 -37.57 13.74 19.96
C VAL A 348 -36.97 14.90 20.76
N ARG A 349 -36.20 15.74 20.07
CA ARG A 349 -35.54 16.93 20.61
C ARG A 349 -36.09 18.17 19.90
N GLY A 350 -37.23 18.66 20.38
CA GLY A 350 -38.00 19.73 19.72
C GLY A 350 -37.32 21.10 19.62
N ASP A 351 -36.22 21.33 20.33
CA ASP A 351 -35.37 22.52 20.18
C ASP A 351 -34.50 22.47 18.91
N ALA A 352 -34.15 21.27 18.45
CA ALA A 352 -33.23 21.03 17.35
C ALA A 352 -33.89 20.45 16.08
N ALA A 353 -35.20 20.17 16.09
CA ALA A 353 -35.90 19.45 15.02
C ALA A 353 -35.23 18.11 14.71
N CYS A 354 -35.14 17.28 15.74
CA CYS A 354 -34.26 16.12 15.77
C CYS A 354 -34.89 14.90 16.40
N VAL A 355 -34.53 13.71 15.92
CA VAL A 355 -34.78 12.45 16.62
C VAL A 355 -33.45 11.83 17.02
N ILE A 356 -33.29 11.50 18.32
CA ILE A 356 -32.12 10.80 18.81
C ILE A 356 -32.48 9.33 19.01
N GLY A 357 -31.88 8.45 18.20
CA GLY A 357 -31.88 7.00 18.41
C GLY A 357 -30.90 6.62 19.53
N GLN A 358 -31.32 5.71 20.41
CA GLN A 358 -30.56 5.29 21.58
C GLN A 358 -30.51 3.76 21.70
N ALA A 359 -29.38 3.18 21.31
CA ALA A 359 -29.05 1.77 21.45
C ALA A 359 -28.24 1.55 22.75
N PHE A 360 -28.88 1.74 23.91
CA PHE A 360 -28.19 1.78 25.21
C PHE A 360 -27.91 0.41 25.83
N ARG A 361 -26.84 -0.22 25.34
CA ARG A 361 -26.26 -1.45 25.89
C ARG A 361 -24.75 -1.30 26.04
N ARG A 362 -24.24 -1.59 27.24
CA ARG A 362 -22.80 -1.66 27.50
C ARG A 362 -22.14 -2.76 26.68
N ASP A 363 -22.81 -3.90 26.57
CA ASP A 363 -22.35 -5.03 25.76
C ASP A 363 -22.15 -4.62 24.28
N LEU A 364 -22.98 -3.72 23.75
CA LEU A 364 -22.80 -3.20 22.39
C LEU A 364 -21.54 -2.36 22.28
N TYR A 365 -21.28 -1.48 23.25
CA TYR A 365 -20.02 -0.72 23.30
C TYR A 365 -18.81 -1.65 23.36
N VAL A 366 -18.84 -2.66 24.25
CA VAL A 366 -17.75 -3.64 24.39
C VAL A 366 -17.52 -4.42 23.11
N PHE A 367 -18.59 -4.84 22.43
CA PHE A 367 -18.49 -5.55 21.15
C PHE A 367 -17.83 -4.70 20.06
N LEU A 368 -18.23 -3.43 19.94
CA LEU A 368 -17.64 -2.51 18.97
C LEU A 368 -16.16 -2.22 19.30
N ASP A 369 -15.82 -2.05 20.58
CA ASP A 369 -14.45 -1.84 21.06
C ASP A 369 -13.54 -3.04 20.74
N GLN A 370 -14.00 -4.27 21.04
CA GLN A 370 -13.26 -5.51 20.81
C GLN A 370 -12.97 -5.82 19.32
N ASN A 371 -13.75 -5.21 18.42
CA ASN A 371 -13.62 -5.36 16.98
C ASN A 371 -13.08 -4.11 16.29
N ASP A 372 -12.56 -3.14 17.07
CA ASP A 372 -11.96 -1.90 16.55
C ASP A 372 -12.94 -1.08 15.67
N LEU A 373 -14.23 -1.10 16.03
CA LEU A 373 -15.34 -0.43 15.31
C LEU A 373 -15.76 0.89 15.94
N LEU A 374 -15.10 1.35 17.02
CA LEU A 374 -15.43 2.60 17.67
C LEU A 374 -14.88 3.81 16.88
N LYS A 375 -15.62 4.92 16.97
CA LYS A 375 -15.24 6.22 16.42
C LYS A 375 -15.01 7.16 17.59
N ASP A 376 -13.78 7.64 17.74
CA ASP A 376 -13.41 8.56 18.83
C ASP A 376 -14.10 9.92 18.66
N SER A 377 -14.01 10.48 17.46
CA SER A 377 -14.53 11.81 17.14
C SER A 377 -14.92 11.92 15.66
N SER A 378 -15.61 12.99 15.29
CA SER A 378 -15.93 13.28 13.89
C SER A 378 -14.73 13.80 13.08
N THR A 379 -13.71 14.35 13.74
CA THR A 379 -12.48 14.84 13.08
C THR A 379 -11.48 13.74 12.80
N ASP A 380 -11.51 12.68 13.62
CA ASP A 380 -10.59 11.55 13.53
C ASP A 380 -11.27 10.28 12.98
N ALA A 381 -12.52 10.43 12.51
CA ALA A 381 -13.29 9.32 11.96
C ALA A 381 -12.56 8.65 10.79
N THR A 382 -12.63 7.33 10.70
CA THR A 382 -12.11 6.54 9.58
C THR A 382 -13.16 5.53 9.16
N VAL A 383 -12.99 4.96 7.97
CA VAL A 383 -13.65 3.71 7.63
C VAL A 383 -13.00 2.61 8.49
N PRO A 384 -13.78 1.85 9.28
CA PRO A 384 -13.23 0.76 10.09
C PRO A 384 -12.49 -0.25 9.22
N GLU A 385 -11.39 -0.82 9.72
CA GLU A 385 -10.59 -1.80 8.96
C GLU A 385 -11.40 -3.03 8.53
N ALA A 386 -12.36 -3.45 9.37
CA ALA A 386 -13.30 -4.51 9.01
C ALA A 386 -14.12 -4.17 7.76
N ILE A 387 -14.46 -2.90 7.53
CA ILE A 387 -15.15 -2.44 6.31
C ILE A 387 -14.17 -2.32 5.14
N LEU A 388 -12.96 -1.79 5.37
CA LEU A 388 -11.94 -1.68 4.33
C LEU A 388 -11.59 -3.05 3.74
N GLY A 389 -11.38 -4.05 4.60
CA GLY A 389 -11.07 -5.43 4.21
C GLY A 389 -12.28 -6.27 3.78
N ALA A 390 -13.48 -5.69 3.80
CA ALA A 390 -14.69 -6.37 3.35
C ALA A 390 -14.82 -6.33 1.82
N GLY A 391 -15.66 -7.22 1.30
CA GLY A 391 -15.98 -7.28 -0.11
C GLY A 391 -16.88 -6.14 -0.60
N ARG A 392 -17.17 -6.18 -1.90
CA ARG A 392 -18.01 -5.19 -2.59
C ARG A 392 -19.35 -4.91 -1.88
N THR A 393 -20.07 -5.96 -1.47
CA THR A 393 -21.43 -5.84 -0.95
C THR A 393 -21.47 -5.17 0.44
N PRO A 394 -20.69 -5.60 1.46
CA PRO A 394 -20.63 -4.88 2.73
C PRO A 394 -20.15 -3.43 2.58
N VAL A 395 -19.15 -3.17 1.73
CA VAL A 395 -18.68 -1.81 1.46
C VAL A 395 -19.80 -0.92 0.89
N ALA A 396 -20.55 -1.43 -0.09
CA ALA A 396 -21.66 -0.68 -0.67
C ALA A 396 -22.74 -0.36 0.37
N SER A 397 -23.08 -1.31 1.24
CA SER A 397 -24.04 -1.10 2.32
C SER A 397 -23.54 -0.11 3.38
N PHE A 398 -22.26 -0.16 3.74
CA PHE A 398 -21.64 0.85 4.61
C PHE A 398 -21.76 2.26 4.01
N LEU A 399 -21.39 2.42 2.73
CA LEU A 399 -21.50 3.70 2.07
C LEU A 399 -22.96 4.16 2.00
N ARG A 400 -23.93 3.27 1.75
CA ARG A 400 -25.35 3.61 1.82
C ARG A 400 -25.69 4.23 3.18
N GLY A 401 -25.39 3.54 4.29
CA GLY A 401 -25.67 4.06 5.62
C GLY A 401 -24.94 5.38 5.92
N LEU A 402 -23.71 5.54 5.46
CA LEU A 402 -22.93 6.77 5.65
C LEU A 402 -23.54 7.96 4.88
N PHE A 403 -23.99 7.73 3.64
CA PHE A 403 -24.64 8.75 2.82
C PHE A 403 -26.06 9.08 3.29
N GLU A 404 -26.79 8.15 3.91
CA GLU A 404 -28.07 8.47 4.58
C GLU A 404 -27.87 9.38 5.80
N ALA A 405 -26.72 9.28 6.49
CA ALA A 405 -26.40 10.13 7.64
C ALA A 405 -25.88 11.52 7.24
N ASP A 406 -24.76 11.58 6.50
CA ASP A 406 -24.03 12.82 6.22
C ASP A 406 -24.12 13.26 4.74
N GLY A 407 -24.91 12.56 3.93
CA GLY A 407 -25.05 12.84 2.52
C GLY A 407 -26.08 13.93 2.22
N THR A 408 -25.93 14.57 1.06
CA THR A 408 -26.89 15.56 0.55
C THR A 408 -27.05 15.35 -0.95
N VAL A 409 -28.29 15.22 -1.42
CA VAL A 409 -28.60 15.17 -2.84
C VAL A 409 -28.88 16.59 -3.33
N GLY A 410 -27.95 17.13 -4.12
CA GLY A 410 -28.12 18.38 -4.84
C GLY A 410 -28.75 18.17 -6.22
N ASP A 411 -29.01 19.27 -6.94
CA ASP A 411 -29.66 19.23 -8.26
C ASP A 411 -28.87 18.43 -9.32
N ARG A 412 -27.54 18.32 -9.16
CA ARG A 412 -26.63 17.72 -10.15
C ARG A 412 -25.57 16.77 -9.56
N SER A 413 -25.52 16.66 -8.24
CA SER A 413 -24.46 15.95 -7.51
C SER A 413 -25.01 15.35 -6.23
N ILE A 414 -24.38 14.27 -5.80
CA ILE A 414 -24.51 13.74 -4.44
C ILE A 414 -23.24 14.16 -3.70
N GLU A 415 -23.41 14.78 -2.54
CA GLU A 415 -22.34 15.33 -1.72
C GLU A 415 -22.29 14.61 -0.38
N LEU A 416 -21.09 14.38 0.15
CA LEU A 416 -20.86 13.88 1.50
C LEU A 416 -19.94 14.86 2.22
N TYR A 417 -20.35 15.34 3.38
CA TYR A 417 -19.56 16.28 4.19
C TYR A 417 -18.98 15.55 5.40
N THR A 418 -17.66 15.63 5.60
CA THR A 418 -16.99 15.10 6.80
C THR A 418 -15.94 16.06 7.31
N HIS A 419 -15.73 16.05 8.64
CA HIS A 419 -14.64 16.79 9.29
C HIS A 419 -13.33 15.99 9.31
N SER A 420 -13.38 14.70 8.97
CA SER A 420 -12.20 13.85 8.86
C SER A 420 -11.68 13.80 7.43
N GLU A 421 -10.43 14.24 7.28
CA GLU A 421 -9.70 14.11 6.03
C GLU A 421 -9.57 12.65 5.60
N THR A 422 -9.23 11.78 6.56
CA THR A 422 -8.96 10.36 6.34
C THR A 422 -10.21 9.64 5.88
N LEU A 423 -11.36 9.85 6.55
CA LEU A 423 -12.64 9.29 6.11
C LEU A 423 -12.97 9.72 4.68
N GLY A 424 -12.76 11.00 4.35
CA GLY A 424 -12.98 11.51 3.00
C GLY A 424 -12.10 10.85 1.93
N ARG A 425 -10.81 10.57 2.23
CA ARG A 425 -9.89 9.85 1.33
C ARG A 425 -10.29 8.39 1.17
N GLN A 426 -10.64 7.72 2.27
CA GLN A 426 -11.04 6.31 2.25
C GLN A 426 -12.38 6.11 1.51
N VAL A 427 -13.37 6.97 1.74
CA VAL A 427 -14.63 6.94 0.98
C VAL A 427 -14.40 7.16 -0.52
N GLN A 428 -13.49 8.07 -0.89
CA GLN A 428 -13.08 8.26 -2.29
C GLN A 428 -12.49 7.00 -2.92
N GLN A 429 -11.66 6.26 -2.18
CA GLN A 429 -11.08 5.00 -2.63
C GLN A 429 -12.13 3.89 -2.74
N LEU A 430 -13.04 3.77 -1.76
CA LEU A 430 -14.14 2.79 -1.81
C LEU A 430 -15.06 3.03 -3.01
N LEU A 431 -15.43 4.28 -3.27
CA LEU A 431 -16.24 4.64 -4.45
C LEU A 431 -15.51 4.28 -5.76
N LEU A 432 -14.20 4.54 -5.84
CA LEU A 432 -13.38 4.14 -6.99
C LEU A 432 -13.38 2.60 -7.16
N GLY A 433 -13.23 1.87 -6.05
CA GLY A 433 -13.32 0.42 -6.00
C GLY A 433 -14.66 -0.14 -6.43
N LEU A 434 -15.75 0.61 -6.22
CA LEU A 434 -17.08 0.28 -6.73
C LEU A 434 -17.29 0.64 -8.21
N GLY A 435 -16.36 1.36 -8.83
CA GLY A 435 -16.43 1.83 -10.22
C GLY A 435 -16.90 3.26 -10.39
N ILE A 436 -17.03 4.02 -9.30
CA ILE A 436 -17.57 5.39 -9.27
C ILE A 436 -16.42 6.36 -9.04
N PRO A 437 -15.77 6.88 -10.11
CA PRO A 437 -14.78 7.94 -9.95
C PRO A 437 -15.47 9.21 -9.45
N LYS A 438 -14.82 9.94 -8.55
CA LYS A 438 -15.36 11.21 -8.05
C LYS A 438 -14.24 12.22 -7.80
N GLU A 439 -14.58 13.50 -7.97
CA GLU A 439 -13.70 14.62 -7.64
C GLU A 439 -13.84 15.00 -6.16
N ARG A 440 -12.71 15.18 -5.46
CA ARG A 440 -12.69 15.78 -4.13
C ARG A 440 -12.58 17.30 -4.25
N LEU A 441 -13.62 18.02 -3.86
CA LEU A 441 -13.52 19.46 -3.66
C LEU A 441 -13.20 19.74 -2.19
N TRP A 442 -11.96 20.13 -1.93
CA TRP A 442 -11.56 20.68 -0.64
C TRP A 442 -12.05 22.12 -0.51
N GLN A 443 -13.11 22.32 0.26
CA GLN A 443 -13.43 23.66 0.75
C GLN A 443 -12.87 23.80 2.16
N THR A 444 -11.73 24.47 2.29
CA THR A 444 -11.34 25.01 3.60
C THR A 444 -12.44 26.00 3.99
N LEU A 445 -13.27 25.65 4.97
CA LEU A 445 -14.16 26.61 5.63
C LEU A 445 -13.29 27.62 6.39
N ARG A 446 -12.66 28.55 5.66
CA ARG A 446 -12.19 29.80 6.24
C ARG A 446 -13.45 30.47 6.77
N ARG A 447 -13.55 30.58 8.10
CA ARG A 447 -14.49 31.46 8.81
C ARG A 447 -14.35 32.88 8.25
N THR A 448 -15.01 33.15 7.14
CA THR A 448 -15.29 34.48 6.65
C THR A 448 -16.77 34.68 6.89
N GLY A 449 -17.10 35.66 7.73
CA GLY A 449 -18.43 35.93 8.25
C GLY A 449 -19.43 36.42 7.21
N ARG A 450 -19.70 35.61 6.18
CA ARG A 450 -20.85 35.76 5.29
C ARG A 450 -21.58 34.44 5.22
N ALA A 451 -22.70 34.41 5.93
CA ALA A 451 -23.69 33.35 5.87
C ALA A 451 -24.09 33.12 4.40
N HIS A 452 -23.60 32.04 3.80
CA HIS A 452 -24.36 31.37 2.75
C HIS A 452 -25.60 30.80 3.44
N LYS A 453 -26.76 31.17 2.92
CA LYS A 453 -28.05 30.67 3.38
C LYS A 453 -28.02 29.15 3.27
N ARG A 454 -27.89 28.50 4.42
CA ARG A 454 -28.46 27.18 4.66
C ARG A 454 -29.89 27.21 4.11
N SER A 455 -30.23 26.34 3.16
CA SER A 455 -31.56 25.73 3.24
C SER A 455 -31.64 25.11 4.62
N GLU A 456 -32.69 25.41 5.36
CA GLU A 456 -32.81 25.20 6.80
C GLU A 456 -32.70 23.72 7.19
N THR A 457 -31.48 23.17 7.28
CA THR A 457 -31.18 22.00 8.11
C THR A 457 -30.45 22.50 9.35
N ARG A 458 -31.19 22.46 10.47
CA ARG A 458 -30.66 22.67 11.80
C ARG A 458 -29.84 21.43 12.14
N THR A 459 -28.55 21.46 11.83
CA THR A 459 -27.60 20.39 12.15
C THR A 459 -27.74 19.96 13.62
N CYS A 460 -28.36 18.79 13.79
CA CYS A 460 -28.41 18.04 15.02
C CYS A 460 -27.05 17.47 15.34
N ARG A 461 -26.27 18.13 16.18
CA ARG A 461 -25.10 17.47 16.78
C ARG A 461 -25.44 17.02 18.19
N PRO A 462 -25.17 15.76 18.56
CA PRO A 462 -25.10 15.40 19.96
C PRO A 462 -24.05 16.30 20.61
N VAL A 463 -24.48 17.11 21.58
CA VAL A 463 -23.55 17.92 22.40
C VAL A 463 -22.72 16.95 23.25
N PRO A 464 -21.40 17.18 23.43
CA PRO A 464 -20.54 16.34 24.27
C PRO A 464 -21.04 16.20 25.72
#